data_AF-F0GGJ4-F1
#
_entry.id   AF-F0GGJ4-F1
#
_cell.length_a   1.000
_cell.length_b   1.000
_cell.length_c   1.000
_cell.angle_alpha   90.00
_cell.angle_beta   90.00
_cell.angle_gamma   90.00
#
_symmetry.space_group_name_H-M   'P 1'
#
loop_
_entity.id
_entity.type
_entity.pdbx_description
1 polymer ?
#
loop_
_entity_poly.entity_id
_entity_poly.type
_entity_poly.pdbx_seq_one_letter_code
_entity_poly.pdbx_strand_id
1 'polypeptide(L)'
;PPPADAHDDIKPADRLWDAVKTIVIADAVMSLDNVIAIAGAAEQADPSHRIALVIFGLVVSVPIIVWGSTLVLKLLDRFPVVVAAGAGLLGWIAGGLIVHDPVGDRWPVLDTPAAVYGASAAGALFVMAAGYALRRR
;
A
#
# COMPACT_ATOMS: atom_id res chain seq x y z
N PRO A 1 -38.92 0.62 35.63
CA PRO A 1 -38.28 -0.15 34.54
C PRO A 1 -37.67 0.78 33.48
N PRO A 2 -36.33 0.87 33.38
CA PRO A 2 -35.69 1.48 32.22
C PRO A 2 -35.67 0.50 31.02
N PRO A 3 -35.69 0.99 29.77
CA PRO A 3 -35.71 0.16 28.57
C PRO A 3 -34.34 -0.47 28.30
N ALA A 4 -34.34 -1.67 27.72
CA ALA A 4 -33.15 -2.38 27.28
C ALA A 4 -32.52 -1.67 26.08
N ASP A 5 -31.30 -1.17 26.27
CA ASP A 5 -30.46 -0.68 25.19
C ASP A 5 -30.03 -1.85 24.30
N ALA A 6 -30.25 -1.70 22.99
CA ALA A 6 -29.95 -2.67 21.95
C ALA A 6 -28.43 -2.76 21.68
N HIS A 7 -27.68 -3.20 22.69
CA HIS A 7 -26.25 -3.44 22.62
C HIS A 7 -25.90 -4.82 23.19
N ASP A 8 -26.51 -5.88 22.66
CA ASP A 8 -26.00 -7.22 22.88
C ASP A 8 -26.37 -8.14 21.70
N ASP A 9 -25.39 -8.94 21.28
CA ASP A 9 -25.43 -9.98 20.23
C ASP A 9 -24.84 -9.67 18.84
N ILE A 10 -23.64 -9.08 18.79
CA ILE A 10 -22.75 -9.28 17.63
C ILE A 10 -21.93 -10.54 17.90
N LYS A 11 -22.20 -11.60 17.16
CA LYS A 11 -21.58 -12.92 17.38
C LYS A 11 -20.08 -12.82 17.06
N PRO A 12 -19.21 -13.58 17.75
CA PRO A 12 -17.78 -13.62 17.43
C PRO A 12 -17.48 -13.95 15.95
N ALA A 13 -18.38 -14.70 15.30
CA ALA A 13 -18.34 -14.97 13.87
C ALA A 13 -18.47 -13.71 12.99
N ASP A 14 -19.28 -12.74 13.41
CA ASP A 14 -19.49 -11.49 12.67
C ASP A 14 -18.22 -10.62 12.69
N ARG A 15 -17.51 -10.58 13.82
CA ARG A 15 -16.21 -9.86 13.92
C ARG A 15 -15.12 -10.47 13.03
N LEU A 16 -15.09 -11.80 12.93
CA LEU A 16 -14.17 -12.50 12.01
C LEU A 16 -14.54 -12.21 10.56
N TRP A 17 -15.82 -12.19 10.23
CA TRP A 17 -16.30 -11.89 8.89
C TRP A 17 -15.97 -10.45 8.47
N ASP A 18 -16.16 -9.48 9.37
CA ASP A 18 -15.78 -8.08 9.14
C ASP A 18 -14.26 -7.91 8.95
N ALA A 19 -13.44 -8.58 9.75
CA ALA A 19 -11.98 -8.55 9.61
C ALA A 19 -11.51 -9.18 8.29
N VAL A 20 -12.04 -10.35 7.93
CA VAL A 20 -11.72 -11.03 6.66
C VAL A 20 -12.13 -10.17 5.47
N LYS A 21 -13.34 -9.58 5.50
CA LYS A 21 -13.81 -8.66 4.46
C LYS A 21 -12.87 -7.47 4.30
N THR A 22 -12.41 -6.89 5.40
CA THR A 22 -11.47 -5.77 5.38
C THR A 22 -10.13 -6.15 4.75
N ILE A 23 -9.60 -7.32 5.10
CA ILE A 23 -8.34 -7.83 4.54
C ILE A 23 -8.48 -8.10 3.04
N VAL A 24 -9.54 -8.78 2.62
CA VAL A 24 -9.76 -9.13 1.20
C VAL A 24 -9.91 -7.87 0.34
N ILE A 25 -10.64 -6.84 0.82
CA ILE A 25 -10.78 -5.58 0.09
C ILE A 25 -9.44 -4.85 0.01
N ALA A 26 -8.70 -4.77 1.11
CA ALA A 26 -7.40 -4.11 1.14
C ALA A 26 -6.39 -4.81 0.21
N ASP A 27 -6.35 -6.15 0.24
CA ASP A 27 -5.47 -6.95 -0.61
C ASP A 27 -5.88 -6.87 -2.07
N ALA A 28 -7.18 -6.85 -2.41
CA ALA A 28 -7.63 -6.68 -3.79
C ALA A 28 -7.24 -5.30 -4.37
N VAL A 29 -7.40 -4.22 -3.61
CA VAL A 29 -7.00 -2.86 -4.04
C VAL A 29 -5.47 -2.78 -4.17
N MET A 30 -4.73 -3.30 -3.20
CA MET A 30 -3.27 -3.24 -3.21
C MET A 30 -2.65 -4.16 -4.28
N SER A 31 -3.21 -5.36 -4.47
CA SER A 31 -2.74 -6.32 -5.47
C SER A 31 -3.09 -5.90 -6.90
N LEU A 32 -4.14 -5.10 -7.11
CA LEU A 32 -4.44 -4.50 -8.41
C LEU A 32 -3.30 -3.61 -8.88
N ASP A 33 -2.82 -2.70 -8.03
CA ASP A 33 -1.70 -1.80 -8.36
C ASP A 33 -0.42 -2.58 -8.63
N ASN A 34 -0.15 -3.62 -7.81
CA ASN A 34 1.00 -4.49 -7.97
C ASN A 34 0.95 -5.31 -9.27
N VAL A 35 -0.23 -5.81 -9.67
CA VAL A 35 -0.40 -6.55 -10.93
C VAL A 35 -0.26 -5.62 -12.14
N ILE A 36 -0.78 -4.39 -12.09
CA ILE A 36 -0.64 -3.40 -13.16
C ILE A 36 0.85 -3.02 -13.34
N ALA A 37 1.59 -2.81 -12.25
CA ALA A 37 3.02 -2.54 -12.30
C ALA A 37 3.81 -3.71 -12.92
N ILE A 38 3.48 -4.95 -12.53
CA ILE A 38 4.10 -6.15 -13.12
C ILE A 38 3.73 -6.28 -14.60
N ALA A 39 2.49 -5.99 -14.99
CA ALA A 39 2.05 -6.01 -16.39
C ALA A 39 2.79 -4.97 -17.24
N GLY A 40 2.96 -3.75 -16.74
CA GLY A 40 3.74 -2.70 -17.41
C GLY A 40 5.23 -3.02 -17.51
N ALA A 41 5.83 -3.64 -16.48
CA ALA A 41 7.21 -4.11 -16.55
C ALA A 41 7.39 -5.27 -17.54
N ALA A 42 6.42 -6.20 -17.57
CA ALA A 42 6.43 -7.35 -18.47
C ALA A 42 6.14 -6.95 -19.93
N GLU A 43 5.56 -5.77 -20.18
CA GLU A 43 5.37 -5.22 -21.52
C GLU A 43 6.69 -5.01 -22.30
N GLN A 44 7.78 -4.84 -21.56
CA GLN A 44 9.14 -4.71 -22.09
C GLN A 44 9.79 -6.07 -22.39
N ALA A 45 9.16 -7.19 -21.97
CA ALA A 45 9.65 -8.54 -22.19
C ALA A 45 9.05 -9.17 -23.46
N ASP A 46 9.81 -10.09 -24.06
CA ASP A 46 9.45 -10.84 -25.26
C ASP A 46 8.04 -11.45 -25.12
N PRO A 47 7.12 -11.23 -26.08
CA PRO A 47 5.72 -11.64 -25.96
C PRO A 47 5.53 -13.13 -25.66
N SER A 48 6.50 -13.95 -26.06
CA SER A 48 6.48 -15.40 -25.88
C SER A 48 6.64 -15.87 -24.43
N HIS A 49 7.26 -15.06 -23.56
CA HIS A 49 7.57 -15.45 -22.16
C HIS A 49 6.99 -14.51 -21.09
N ARG A 50 6.32 -13.43 -21.51
CA ARG A 50 5.74 -12.41 -20.63
C ARG A 50 4.88 -12.99 -19.50
N ILE A 51 3.88 -13.80 -19.86
CA ILE A 51 2.95 -14.38 -18.88
C ILE A 51 3.66 -15.38 -17.95
N ALA A 52 4.62 -16.14 -18.47
CA ALA A 52 5.40 -17.09 -17.68
C ALA A 52 6.24 -16.39 -16.60
N LEU A 53 6.88 -15.25 -16.92
CA LEU A 53 7.67 -14.46 -15.97
C LEU A 53 6.79 -13.83 -14.87
N VAL A 54 5.60 -13.35 -15.22
CA VAL A 54 4.63 -12.80 -14.24
C VAL A 54 4.16 -13.88 -13.28
N ILE A 55 3.73 -15.03 -13.80
CA ILE A 55 3.27 -16.16 -12.97
C ILE A 55 4.41 -16.65 -12.08
N PHE A 56 5.62 -16.79 -12.62
CA PHE A 56 6.78 -17.20 -11.84
C PHE A 56 7.09 -16.22 -10.71
N GLY A 57 7.10 -14.91 -10.99
CA GLY A 57 7.30 -13.87 -9.99
C GLY A 57 6.26 -13.92 -8.86
N LEU A 58 4.98 -14.11 -9.22
CA LEU A 58 3.90 -14.22 -8.24
C LEU A 58 4.02 -15.49 -7.38
N VAL A 59 4.28 -16.64 -8.00
CA VAL A 59 4.42 -17.94 -7.32
C VAL A 59 5.61 -17.96 -6.37
N VAL A 60 6.74 -17.34 -6.75
CA VAL A 60 7.93 -17.25 -5.89
C VAL A 60 7.77 -16.20 -4.78
N SER A 61 7.06 -15.11 -5.05
CA SER A 61 6.83 -14.03 -4.09
C SER A 61 6.03 -14.49 -2.86
N VAL A 62 4.95 -15.25 -3.06
CA VAL A 62 4.05 -15.64 -1.96
C VAL A 62 4.77 -16.45 -0.86
N PRO A 63 5.53 -17.53 -1.15
CA PRO A 63 6.31 -18.24 -0.13
C PRO A 63 7.34 -17.38 0.57
N ILE A 64 8.02 -16.49 -0.16
CA ILE A 64 9.02 -15.58 0.40
C ILE A 64 8.36 -14.62 1.40
N ILE A 65 7.20 -14.05 1.08
CA ILE A 65 6.45 -13.17 1.98
C ILE A 65 5.94 -13.95 3.19
N VAL A 66 5.38 -15.15 2.99
CA VAL A 66 4.85 -15.98 4.08
C VAL A 66 5.96 -16.36 5.06
N TRP A 67 7.12 -16.83 4.58
CA TRP A 67 8.26 -17.15 5.44
C TRP A 67 8.92 -15.89 6.03
N GLY A 68 9.06 -14.84 5.23
CA GLY A 68 9.64 -13.56 5.64
C GLY A 68 8.79 -12.82 6.66
N SER A 69 7.47 -13.05 6.71
CA SER A 69 6.54 -12.35 7.59
C SER A 69 6.94 -12.45 9.06
N THR A 70 7.45 -13.60 9.52
CA THR A 70 7.85 -13.77 10.92
C THR A 70 9.04 -12.88 11.27
N LEU A 71 9.98 -12.71 10.33
CA LEU A 71 11.13 -11.82 10.50
C LEU A 71 10.69 -10.35 10.47
N VAL A 72 9.85 -9.99 9.50
CA VAL A 72 9.32 -8.62 9.34
C VAL A 72 8.51 -8.23 10.58
N LEU A 73 7.61 -9.09 11.05
CA LEU A 73 6.81 -8.84 12.25
C LEU A 73 7.68 -8.63 13.48
N LYS A 74 8.68 -9.50 13.71
CA LYS A 74 9.64 -9.31 14.80
C LYS A 74 10.39 -7.98 14.70
N LEU A 75 10.73 -7.55 13.48
CA LEU A 75 11.38 -6.26 13.27
C LEU A 75 10.45 -5.08 13.58
N LEU A 76 9.19 -5.15 13.15
CA LEU A 76 8.18 -4.12 13.43
C LEU A 76 7.87 -4.03 14.93
N ASP A 77 7.76 -5.17 15.61
CA ASP A 77 7.53 -5.23 17.06
C ASP A 77 8.74 -4.66 17.83
N ARG A 78 9.95 -4.94 17.36
CA ARG A 78 11.18 -4.46 17.99
C ARG A 78 11.46 -2.98 17.73
N PHE A 79 11.15 -2.51 16.52
CA PHE A 79 11.42 -1.14 16.06
C PHE A 79 10.16 -0.53 15.43
N PRO A 80 9.20 -0.05 16.24
CA PRO A 80 7.96 0.56 15.73
C PRO A 80 8.20 1.81 14.88
N VAL A 81 9.38 2.44 14.99
CA VAL A 81 9.81 3.55 14.11
C VAL A 81 9.85 3.13 12.64
N VAL A 82 10.06 1.84 12.33
CA VAL A 82 10.06 1.31 10.97
C VAL A 82 8.71 1.51 10.28
N VAL A 83 7.59 1.45 11.02
CA VAL A 83 6.25 1.73 10.47
C VAL A 83 6.15 3.20 10.02
N ALA A 84 6.62 4.13 10.84
CA ALA A 84 6.60 5.55 10.51
C ALA A 84 7.55 5.86 9.34
N ALA A 85 8.75 5.28 9.34
CA ALA A 85 9.69 5.42 8.22
C ALA A 85 9.12 4.85 6.92
N GLY A 86 8.49 3.67 6.98
CA GLY A 86 7.82 3.04 5.83
C GLY A 86 6.65 3.89 5.31
N ALA A 87 5.81 4.43 6.20
CA ALA A 87 4.72 5.33 5.81
C ALA A 87 5.24 6.61 5.11
N GLY A 88 6.30 7.23 5.65
CA GLY A 88 6.94 8.38 5.01
C GLY A 88 7.52 8.05 3.64
N LEU A 89 8.17 6.89 3.50
CA LEU A 89 8.71 6.42 2.22
C LEU A 89 7.59 6.15 1.20
N LEU A 90 6.48 5.53 1.60
CA LEU A 90 5.32 5.33 0.73
C LEU A 90 4.72 6.66 0.27
N GLY A 91 4.61 7.64 1.18
CA GLY A 91 4.19 9.00 0.82
C GLY A 91 5.15 9.69 -0.16
N TRP A 92 6.45 9.47 0.01
CA TRP A 92 7.46 9.97 -0.93
C TRP A 92 7.29 9.39 -2.33
N ILE A 93 7.13 8.07 -2.42
CA ILE A 93 6.94 7.37 -3.70
C ILE A 93 5.62 7.84 -4.35
N ALA A 94 4.54 7.90 -3.58
CA ALA A 94 3.24 8.36 -4.08
C ALA A 94 3.30 9.79 -4.65
N GLY A 95 3.98 10.72 -3.95
CA GLY A 95 4.16 12.09 -4.44
C GLY A 95 4.93 12.16 -5.76
N GLY A 96 5.96 11.33 -5.92
CA GLY A 96 6.70 11.21 -7.19
C GLY A 96 5.86 10.60 -8.32
N LEU A 97 5.07 9.56 -8.00
CA LEU A 97 4.20 8.90 -8.97
C LEU A 97 3.11 9.84 -9.51
N ILE A 98 2.54 10.71 -8.68
CA ILE A 98 1.52 11.68 -9.10
C ILE A 98 2.07 12.68 -10.14
N VAL A 99 3.34 13.09 -10.00
CA VAL A 99 3.96 14.04 -10.94
C VAL A 99 4.34 13.38 -12.25
N HIS A 100 4.72 12.11 -12.21
CA HIS A 100 5.07 11.31 -13.39
C HIS A 100 3.86 10.70 -14.12
N ASP A 101 2.65 10.90 -13.63
CA ASP A 101 1.44 10.42 -14.28
C ASP A 101 1.22 11.22 -15.59
N PRO A 102 0.71 10.62 -16.69
CA PRO A 102 0.56 11.30 -18.00
C PRO A 102 -0.32 12.57 -17.98
N VAL A 103 -1.05 12.78 -16.89
CA VAL A 103 -1.82 14.01 -16.63
C VAL A 103 -0.89 15.19 -16.30
N GLY A 104 0.28 14.94 -15.70
CA GLY A 104 1.32 15.91 -15.35
C GLY A 104 2.06 16.49 -16.56
N ASP A 105 2.21 15.71 -17.64
CA ASP A 105 2.82 16.13 -18.91
C ASP A 105 2.09 17.30 -19.60
N ARG A 106 0.85 17.60 -19.16
CA ARG A 106 0.08 18.75 -19.63
C ARG A 106 0.55 20.07 -19.03
N TRP A 107 1.39 20.05 -17.99
CA TRP A 107 1.98 21.23 -17.37
C TRP A 107 3.52 21.12 -17.35
N PRO A 108 4.24 21.74 -18.30
CA PRO A 108 5.70 21.68 -18.39
C PRO A 108 6.46 22.28 -17.19
N VAL A 109 5.76 22.92 -16.25
CA VAL A 109 6.31 23.37 -14.96
C VAL A 109 6.57 22.19 -13.99
N LEU A 110 5.82 21.10 -14.14
CA LEU A 110 5.91 19.90 -13.29
C LEU A 110 7.01 18.92 -13.73
N ASP A 111 7.57 19.11 -14.93
CA ASP A 111 8.64 18.25 -15.49
C ASP A 111 10.05 18.65 -15.02
N THR A 112 10.13 19.56 -14.05
CA THR A 112 11.40 19.95 -13.44
C THR A 112 11.78 18.99 -12.32
N PRO A 113 13.07 18.62 -12.16
CA PRO A 113 13.51 17.78 -11.04
C PRO A 113 13.10 18.35 -9.68
N ALA A 114 13.06 19.69 -9.57
CA ALA A 114 12.60 20.39 -8.38
C ALA A 114 11.12 20.14 -8.05
N ALA A 115 10.25 20.05 -9.06
CA ALA A 115 8.83 19.75 -8.86
C ALA A 115 8.63 18.30 -8.39
N VAL A 116 9.38 17.35 -8.94
CA VAL A 116 9.36 15.95 -8.51
C VAL A 116 9.80 15.82 -7.05
N TYR A 117 10.95 16.37 -6.68
CA TYR A 117 11.42 16.33 -5.29
C TYR A 117 10.47 17.07 -4.34
N GLY A 118 9.88 18.18 -4.79
CA GLY A 118 8.89 18.94 -4.03
C GLY A 118 7.62 18.13 -3.76
N ALA A 119 7.09 17.45 -4.78
CA ALA A 119 5.90 16.62 -4.65
C ALA A 119 6.15 15.37 -3.81
N SER A 120 7.29 14.70 -3.99
CA SER A 120 7.66 13.56 -3.14
C SER A 120 7.84 13.98 -1.68
N ALA A 121 8.52 15.11 -1.43
CA ALA A 121 8.64 15.65 -0.07
C ALA A 121 7.27 16.02 0.52
N ALA A 122 6.41 16.67 -0.26
CA ALA A 122 5.05 17.02 0.16
C ALA A 122 4.21 15.77 0.47
N GLY A 123 4.28 14.73 -0.37
CA GLY A 123 3.60 13.45 -0.16
C GLY A 123 4.06 12.75 1.11
N ALA A 124 5.37 12.69 1.34
CA ALA A 124 5.94 12.12 2.57
C ALA A 124 5.48 12.89 3.82
N LEU A 125 5.55 14.23 3.78
CA LEU A 125 5.10 15.09 4.88
C LEU A 125 3.60 14.96 5.12
N PHE A 126 2.80 14.90 4.07
CA PHE A 126 1.35 14.73 4.15
C PHE A 126 0.99 13.41 4.84
N VAL A 127 1.57 12.30 4.39
CA VAL A 127 1.29 10.97 4.99
C VAL A 127 1.74 10.92 6.44
N MET A 128 2.91 11.47 6.76
CA MET A 128 3.42 11.51 8.13
C MET A 128 2.56 12.41 9.04
N ALA A 129 2.15 13.58 8.56
CA ALA A 129 1.31 14.51 9.31
C ALA A 129 -0.11 13.95 9.52
N ALA A 130 -0.71 13.36 8.49
CA ALA A 130 -2.02 12.72 8.57
C ALA A 130 -1.99 11.51 9.52
N GLY A 131 -0.98 10.64 9.39
CA GLY A 131 -0.79 9.49 10.28
C GLY A 131 -0.59 9.92 11.74
N TYR A 132 0.15 11.00 11.97
CA TYR A 132 0.34 11.56 13.30
C TYR A 132 -0.94 12.19 13.87
N ALA A 133 -1.72 12.90 13.04
CA ALA A 133 -2.98 13.51 13.44
C ALA A 133 -4.07 12.48 13.75
N LEU A 134 -4.15 11.40 12.98
CA LEU A 134 -5.08 10.29 13.20
C LEU A 134 -4.72 9.48 14.44
N ARG A 135 -3.43 9.28 14.73
CA ARG A 135 -2.98 8.62 15.97
C ARG A 135 -3.31 9.42 17.24
N ARG A 136 -3.49 10.74 17.12
CA ARG A 136 -3.84 11.63 18.24
C ARG A 136 -5.35 11.74 18.49
N ARG A 137 -6.19 11.16 17.61
CA ARG A 137 -7.64 11.03 17.81
C ARG A 137 -7.96 9.68 18.41
#